data_AF-A0A9D9CM53-F1
#
_entry.id   AF-A0A9D9CM53-F1
#
_cell.length_a   1.000
_cell.length_b   1.000
_cell.length_c   1.000
_cell.angle_alpha   90.00
_cell.angle_beta   90.00
_cell.angle_gamma   90.00
#
_symmetry.space_group_name_H-M   'P 1'
#
loop_
_entity.id
_entity.type
_entity.pdbx_description
1 polymer ?
#
loop_
_entity_poly.entity_id
_entity_poly.type
_entity_poly.pdbx_seq_one_letter_code
_entity_poly.pdbx_strand_id
1 'polypeptide(L)'
;LIYKFTIMKTDEELLLNVINHMNSLAMFAPTNADQYVLTGAQIEKLSDSQIAKYEEGVVWLLTELTHQTENASLQGEFEGNDMVSLKIFQYIFDRSIEALYYIIKGEDTSNIVFDLNEVGDYYELSLPLNLQVTINNVVPRIVGIASNIYQFMKDEGYMKLPLAKWMYFFMYASSFLAMNFLLEQDLAE
;
A
#
# COMPACT_ATOMS: atom_id res chain seq x y z
N LEU A 1 0.77 -21.64 2.26
CA LEU A 1 1.64 -21.67 1.07
C LEU A 1 2.40 -20.34 1.06
N ILE A 2 3.73 -20.37 1.03
CA ILE A 2 4.57 -19.16 0.88
C ILE A 2 5.09 -19.22 -0.54
N TYR A 3 4.58 -18.36 -1.42
CA TYR A 3 5.06 -18.24 -2.80
C TYR A 3 6.43 -17.56 -2.79
N LYS A 4 7.40 -18.18 -3.48
CA LYS A 4 8.76 -17.66 -3.67
C LYS A 4 8.85 -17.04 -5.05
N PHE A 5 9.00 -15.72 -5.10
CA PHE A 5 9.66 -15.09 -6.22
C PHE A 5 11.17 -15.36 -6.11
N THR A 6 11.91 -15.31 -7.22
CA THR A 6 13.37 -15.29 -7.15
C THR A 6 13.79 -13.84 -7.07
N ILE A 7 13.64 -13.25 -5.90
CA ILE A 7 14.29 -12.01 -5.53
C ILE A 7 15.67 -12.40 -4.97
N MET A 8 16.75 -11.69 -5.32
CA MET A 8 18.04 -11.95 -4.65
C MET A 8 17.80 -11.92 -3.14
N LYS A 9 18.29 -12.93 -2.41
CA LYS A 9 17.96 -13.19 -0.99
C LYS A 9 18.00 -11.99 -0.04
N THR A 10 18.64 -10.88 -0.43
CA THR A 10 18.70 -9.60 0.30
C THR A 10 17.47 -8.71 0.14
N ASP A 11 16.79 -8.69 -1.01
CA ASP A 11 15.71 -7.72 -1.27
C ASP A 11 14.37 -8.20 -0.70
N GLU A 12 14.16 -9.53 -0.71
CA GLU A 12 13.06 -10.20 -0.03
C GLU A 12 13.08 -9.96 1.48
N GLU A 13 14.26 -10.05 2.08
CA GLU A 13 14.44 -9.82 3.51
C GLU A 13 14.17 -8.36 3.88
N LEU A 14 14.67 -7.41 3.09
CA LEU A 14 14.40 -5.98 3.30
C LEU A 14 12.90 -5.69 3.20
N LEU A 15 12.22 -6.18 2.17
CA LEU A 15 10.78 -6.03 2.00
C LEU A 15 10.02 -6.65 3.17
N LEU A 16 10.39 -7.88 3.57
CA LEU A 16 9.75 -8.57 4.70
C LEU A 16 9.91 -7.80 6.01
N ASN A 17 11.06 -7.17 6.25
CA ASN A 17 11.27 -6.32 7.42
C ASN A 17 10.34 -5.10 7.42
N VAL A 18 10.14 -4.46 6.26
CA VAL A 18 9.20 -3.33 6.12
C VAL A 18 7.77 -3.81 6.39
N ILE A 19 7.36 -4.95 5.82
CA ILE A 19 6.02 -5.54 6.03
C ILE A 19 5.82 -5.90 7.51
N ASN A 20 6.81 -6.53 8.15
CA ASN A 20 6.73 -6.91 9.56
C ASN A 20 6.63 -5.68 10.47
N HIS A 21 7.41 -4.63 10.18
CA HIS A 21 7.32 -3.37 10.91
C HIS A 21 5.93 -2.73 10.73
N MET A 22 5.44 -2.64 9.49
CA MET A 22 4.08 -2.17 9.19
C MET A 22 3.03 -2.95 9.97
N ASN A 23 3.07 -4.29 9.95
CA ASN A 23 2.12 -5.13 10.67
C ASN A 23 2.13 -4.85 12.18
N SER A 24 3.32 -4.66 12.76
CA SER A 24 3.46 -4.33 14.19
C SER A 24 2.81 -3.00 14.58
N LEU A 25 2.68 -2.08 13.63
CA LEU A 25 2.01 -0.79 13.82
C LEU A 25 0.50 -0.90 13.55
N ALA A 26 0.11 -1.63 12.51
CA ALA A 26 -1.25 -1.68 12.01
C ALA A 26 -2.17 -2.62 12.80
N MET A 27 -1.63 -3.69 13.39
CA MET A 27 -2.42 -4.67 14.14
C MET A 27 -2.76 -4.21 15.55
N PHE A 28 -3.97 -4.48 16.01
CA PHE A 28 -4.38 -4.18 17.38
C PHE A 28 -3.48 -4.88 18.41
N ALA A 29 -2.81 -4.07 19.23
CA ALA A 29 -2.09 -4.46 20.43
C ALA A 29 -2.28 -3.38 21.52
N PRO A 30 -2.08 -3.73 22.81
CA PRO A 30 -2.19 -2.75 23.89
C PRO A 30 -1.24 -1.53 23.72
N THR A 31 -0.13 -1.72 23.01
CA THR A 31 0.89 -0.68 22.76
C THR A 31 0.57 0.27 21.62
N ASN A 32 -0.45 -0.02 20.79
CA ASN A 32 -0.85 0.80 19.63
C ASN A 32 -2.38 0.91 19.49
N ALA A 33 -3.11 0.82 20.60
CA ALA A 33 -4.57 0.84 20.64
C ALA A 33 -5.21 2.09 19.99
N ASP A 34 -4.47 3.19 19.90
CA ASP A 34 -4.95 4.44 19.28
C ASP A 34 -4.62 4.55 17.78
N GLN A 35 -3.81 3.64 17.25
CA GLN A 35 -3.20 3.73 15.90
C GLN A 35 -3.47 2.52 15.00
N TYR A 36 -3.98 1.42 15.56
CA TYR A 36 -4.29 0.24 14.77
C TYR A 36 -5.38 0.51 13.72
N VAL A 37 -5.28 -0.19 12.60
CA VAL A 37 -6.31 -0.23 11.54
C VAL A 37 -6.73 -1.66 11.22
N LEU A 38 -6.00 -2.66 11.75
CA LEU A 38 -6.27 -4.09 11.59
C LEU A 38 -6.58 -4.73 12.94
N THR A 39 -7.62 -5.54 12.99
CA THR A 39 -8.05 -6.36 14.13
C THR A 39 -7.52 -7.79 14.04
N GLY A 40 -7.10 -8.24 12.85
CA GLY A 40 -6.72 -9.62 12.55
C GLY A 40 -7.92 -10.54 12.26
N ALA A 41 -9.14 -10.02 12.30
CA ALA A 41 -10.36 -10.79 12.04
C ALA A 41 -10.80 -10.61 10.58
N GLN A 42 -10.22 -11.40 9.67
CA GLN A 42 -10.62 -11.40 8.27
C GLN A 42 -12.07 -11.88 8.12
N ILE A 43 -12.90 -11.06 7.47
CA ILE A 43 -14.30 -11.34 7.15
C ILE A 43 -14.39 -11.96 5.75
N GLU A 44 -13.56 -11.48 4.83
CA GLU A 44 -13.51 -11.92 3.44
C GLU A 44 -12.35 -12.88 3.18
N LYS A 45 -12.59 -13.86 2.31
CA LYS A 45 -11.55 -14.80 1.86
C LYS A 45 -11.45 -14.82 0.35
N LEU A 46 -10.28 -14.41 -0.15
CA LEU A 46 -9.97 -14.47 -1.57
C LEU A 46 -9.81 -15.92 -2.04
N SER A 47 -10.34 -16.20 -3.23
CA SER A 47 -9.96 -17.39 -3.99
C SER A 47 -8.56 -17.28 -4.57
N ASP A 48 -7.90 -18.40 -4.87
CA ASP A 48 -6.57 -18.41 -5.49
C ASP A 48 -6.50 -17.57 -6.78
N SER A 49 -7.59 -17.55 -7.56
CA SER A 49 -7.67 -16.72 -8.77
C SER A 49 -7.74 -15.22 -8.45
N GLN A 50 -8.40 -14.82 -7.37
CA GLN A 50 -8.48 -13.41 -6.97
C GLN A 50 -7.14 -12.95 -6.40
N ILE A 51 -6.46 -13.81 -5.63
CA ILE A 51 -5.10 -13.57 -5.13
C ILE A 51 -4.16 -13.34 -6.32
N ALA A 52 -4.14 -14.25 -7.29
CA ALA A 52 -3.26 -14.14 -8.44
C ALA A 52 -3.51 -12.86 -9.26
N LYS A 53 -4.78 -12.51 -9.50
CA LYS A 53 -5.14 -11.26 -10.20
C LYS A 53 -4.69 -10.02 -9.44
N TYR A 54 -4.87 -10.02 -8.12
CA TYR A 54 -4.47 -8.90 -7.29
C TYR A 54 -2.94 -8.76 -7.25
N GLU A 55 -2.21 -9.85 -7.07
CA GLU A 55 -0.75 -9.85 -7.07
C GLU A 55 -0.18 -9.35 -8.41
N GLU A 56 -0.70 -9.83 -9.53
CA GLU A 56 -0.29 -9.38 -10.86
C GLU A 56 -0.57 -7.88 -11.06
N GLY A 57 -1.77 -7.44 -10.67
CA GLY A 57 -2.16 -6.03 -10.70
C GLY A 57 -1.22 -5.18 -9.86
N VAL A 58 -1.08 -5.47 -8.56
CA VAL A 58 -0.22 -4.72 -7.64
C VAL A 58 1.22 -4.67 -8.12
N VAL A 59 1.80 -5.78 -8.57
CA VAL A 59 3.18 -5.77 -9.09
C VAL A 59 3.31 -4.83 -10.29
N TRP A 60 2.37 -4.87 -11.22
CA TRP A 60 2.36 -3.97 -12.38
C TRP A 60 2.24 -2.51 -11.95
N LEU A 61 1.26 -2.19 -11.09
CA LEU A 61 0.98 -0.83 -10.61
C LEU A 61 2.18 -0.23 -9.86
N LEU A 62 2.76 -1.00 -8.93
CA LEU A 62 3.92 -0.60 -8.15
C LEU A 62 5.15 -0.37 -9.03
N THR A 63 5.35 -1.22 -10.04
CA THR A 63 6.46 -1.08 -10.99
C THR A 63 6.32 0.19 -11.83
N GLU A 64 5.11 0.43 -12.34
CA GLU A 64 4.83 1.61 -13.17
C GLU A 64 5.02 2.92 -12.37
N LEU A 65 4.47 3.00 -11.15
CA LEU A 65 4.66 4.19 -10.32
C LEU A 65 6.11 4.36 -9.86
N THR A 66 6.84 3.26 -9.66
CA THR A 66 8.27 3.30 -9.40
C THR A 66 9.02 3.95 -10.58
N HIS A 67 8.70 3.58 -11.82
CA HIS A 67 9.29 4.21 -12.99
C HIS A 67 8.91 5.69 -13.13
N GLN A 68 7.64 6.05 -12.86
CA GLN A 68 7.20 7.44 -12.91
C GLN A 68 7.94 8.31 -11.87
N THR A 69 8.08 7.81 -10.63
CA THR A 69 8.80 8.51 -9.56
C THR A 69 10.29 8.65 -9.83
N GLU A 70 10.93 7.64 -10.41
CA GLU A 70 12.32 7.70 -10.85
C GLU A 70 12.51 8.74 -11.97
N ASN A 71 11.64 8.73 -12.98
CA ASN A 71 11.68 9.71 -14.08
C ASN A 71 11.49 11.14 -13.58
N ALA A 72 10.50 11.39 -12.72
CA ALA A 72 10.26 12.70 -12.11
C ALA A 72 11.47 13.14 -11.27
N SER A 73 12.13 12.21 -10.58
CA SER A 73 13.33 12.50 -9.80
C SER A 73 14.52 12.90 -10.67
N LEU A 74 14.75 12.20 -11.79
CA LEU A 74 15.79 12.55 -12.76
C LEU A 74 15.58 13.92 -13.39
N GLN A 75 14.32 14.39 -13.47
CA GLN A 75 13.95 15.71 -13.98
C GLN A 75 14.00 16.81 -12.90
N GLY A 76 14.27 16.45 -11.64
CA GLY A 76 14.28 17.39 -10.50
C GLY A 76 12.88 17.78 -10.02
N GLU A 77 11.86 17.05 -10.43
CA GLU A 77 10.45 17.29 -10.09
C GLU A 77 10.03 16.49 -8.83
N PHE A 78 10.88 15.54 -8.39
CA PHE A 78 10.61 14.67 -7.25
C PHE A 78 11.88 14.40 -6.42
N GLU A 79 11.86 14.77 -5.14
CA GLU A 79 13.01 14.58 -4.22
C GLU A 79 12.83 13.45 -3.20
N GLY A 80 11.71 12.70 -3.23
CA GLY A 80 11.48 11.60 -2.27
C GLY A 80 11.44 12.06 -0.81
N ASN A 81 11.07 13.31 -0.56
CA ASN A 81 10.91 13.84 0.79
C ASN A 81 9.73 13.19 1.52
N ASP A 82 9.69 13.39 2.82
CA ASP A 82 8.70 12.79 3.71
C ASP A 82 7.26 13.11 3.27
N MET A 83 6.91 14.37 3.08
CA MET A 83 5.55 14.79 2.76
C MET A 83 5.03 14.17 1.47
N VAL A 84 5.83 14.17 0.41
CA VAL A 84 5.41 13.59 -0.88
C VAL A 84 5.33 12.07 -0.78
N SER A 85 6.27 11.42 -0.08
CA SER A 85 6.24 9.97 0.14
C SER A 85 4.96 9.56 0.88
N LEU A 86 4.55 10.30 1.91
CA LEU A 86 3.30 10.02 2.65
C LEU A 86 2.05 10.13 1.76
N LYS A 87 2.02 11.10 0.83
CA LYS A 87 0.93 11.21 -0.14
C LYS A 87 0.89 10.02 -1.10
N ILE A 88 2.06 9.60 -1.60
CA ILE A 88 2.17 8.37 -2.42
C ILE A 88 1.64 7.18 -1.64
N PHE A 89 2.02 7.04 -0.36
CA PHE A 89 1.55 5.94 0.46
C PHE A 89 0.01 5.89 0.54
N GLN A 90 -0.63 7.03 0.83
CA GLN A 90 -2.09 7.11 0.88
C GLN A 90 -2.73 6.80 -0.49
N TYR A 91 -2.19 7.37 -1.57
CA TYR A 91 -2.68 7.11 -2.93
C TYR A 91 -2.59 5.62 -3.30
N ILE A 92 -1.48 4.95 -2.98
CA ILE A 92 -1.33 3.50 -3.18
C ILE A 92 -2.33 2.72 -2.34
N PHE A 93 -2.59 3.15 -1.11
CA PHE A 93 -3.54 2.49 -0.22
C PHE A 93 -4.95 2.54 -0.83
N ASP A 94 -5.39 3.74 -1.24
CA ASP A 94 -6.72 3.98 -1.81
C ASP A 94 -6.94 3.21 -3.11
N ARG A 95 -6.01 3.30 -4.06
CA ARG A 95 -6.11 2.57 -5.34
C ARG A 95 -6.01 1.05 -5.16
N SER A 96 -5.23 0.59 -4.19
CA SER A 96 -5.16 -0.84 -3.86
C SER A 96 -6.47 -1.36 -3.29
N ILE A 97 -7.19 -0.56 -2.49
CA ILE A 97 -8.52 -0.93 -2.01
C ILE A 97 -9.49 -1.04 -3.19
N GLU A 98 -9.53 -0.07 -4.08
CA GLU A 98 -10.42 -0.11 -5.24
C GLU A 98 -10.18 -1.33 -6.14
N ALA A 99 -8.91 -1.58 -6.45
CA ALA A 99 -8.52 -2.74 -7.25
C ALA A 99 -9.00 -4.03 -6.61
N LEU A 100 -8.76 -4.19 -5.31
CA LEU A 100 -9.17 -5.38 -4.60
C LEU A 100 -10.70 -5.49 -4.50
N TYR A 101 -11.39 -4.39 -4.26
CA TYR A 101 -12.85 -4.37 -4.22
C TYR A 101 -13.46 -4.85 -5.55
N TYR A 102 -13.02 -4.32 -6.69
CA TYR A 102 -13.50 -4.75 -8.00
C TYR A 102 -13.12 -6.21 -8.30
N ILE A 103 -11.92 -6.66 -7.91
CA ILE A 103 -11.53 -8.08 -8.02
C ILE A 103 -12.44 -8.99 -7.20
N ILE A 104 -12.81 -8.58 -5.98
CA ILE A 104 -13.72 -9.33 -5.11
C ILE A 104 -15.12 -9.40 -5.75
N LYS A 105 -15.61 -8.30 -6.31
CA LYS A 105 -16.92 -8.23 -6.99
C LYS A 105 -16.92 -8.86 -8.40
N GLY A 106 -15.77 -9.23 -8.93
CA GLY A 106 -15.63 -9.78 -10.29
C GLY A 106 -15.81 -8.74 -11.39
N GLU A 107 -15.55 -7.47 -11.07
CA GLU A 107 -15.64 -6.32 -11.96
C GLU A 107 -14.33 -6.09 -12.73
N ASP A 108 -14.38 -5.24 -13.75
CA ASP A 108 -13.21 -4.91 -14.56
C ASP A 108 -12.29 -3.91 -13.85
N THR A 109 -11.01 -4.24 -13.78
CA THR A 109 -9.96 -3.40 -13.18
C THR A 109 -9.14 -2.63 -14.21
N SER A 110 -9.47 -2.71 -15.50
CA SER A 110 -8.72 -2.06 -16.58
C SER A 110 -8.63 -0.54 -16.47
N ASN A 111 -9.60 0.09 -15.79
CA ASN A 111 -9.65 1.53 -15.55
C ASN A 111 -8.82 1.96 -14.31
N ILE A 112 -8.24 1.01 -13.57
CA ILE A 112 -7.40 1.32 -12.42
C ILE A 112 -5.96 1.52 -12.91
N VAL A 113 -5.67 2.78 -13.24
CA VAL A 113 -4.34 3.27 -13.61
C VAL A 113 -3.72 4.12 -12.49
N PHE A 114 -2.40 4.13 -12.40
CA PHE A 114 -1.68 4.98 -11.46
C PHE A 114 -1.06 6.14 -12.20
N ASP A 115 -1.35 7.35 -11.74
CA ASP A 115 -0.77 8.57 -12.26
C ASP A 115 -0.12 9.35 -11.10
N LEU A 116 1.19 9.54 -11.17
CA LEU A 116 1.94 10.32 -10.19
C LEU A 116 1.42 11.76 -10.06
N ASN A 117 0.81 12.31 -11.11
CA ASN A 117 0.20 13.65 -11.07
C ASN A 117 -1.00 13.71 -10.12
N GLU A 118 -1.74 12.61 -9.97
CA GLU A 118 -2.91 12.54 -9.07
C GLU A 118 -2.51 12.53 -7.59
N VAL A 119 -1.26 12.19 -7.26
CA VAL A 119 -0.76 12.18 -5.87
C VAL A 119 -0.82 13.57 -5.22
N GLY A 120 -0.71 14.63 -6.04
CA GLY A 120 -0.83 16.01 -5.60
C GLY A 120 -2.26 16.43 -5.30
N ASP A 121 -3.22 15.77 -5.93
CA ASP A 121 -4.63 16.12 -5.96
C ASP A 121 -5.45 15.26 -4.99
N TYR A 122 -6.68 15.69 -4.70
CA TYR A 122 -7.62 14.87 -3.93
C TYR A 122 -8.14 13.74 -4.83
N TYR A 123 -7.76 12.50 -4.53
CA TYR A 123 -8.30 11.32 -5.16
C TYR A 123 -9.62 10.90 -4.49
N GLU A 124 -10.73 10.97 -5.23
CA GLU A 124 -12.03 10.49 -4.74
C GLU A 124 -12.21 9.01 -5.07
N LEU A 125 -12.41 8.19 -4.05
CA LEU A 125 -12.59 6.75 -4.19
C LEU A 125 -13.88 6.41 -4.93
N SER A 126 -13.80 5.61 -5.99
CA SER A 126 -14.94 5.09 -6.75
C SER A 126 -15.54 3.84 -6.09
N LEU A 127 -15.94 3.98 -4.83
CA LEU A 127 -16.43 2.90 -3.95
C LEU A 127 -17.81 3.21 -3.36
N PRO A 128 -18.54 2.22 -2.83
CA PRO A 128 -19.72 2.47 -2.00
C PRO A 128 -19.46 3.45 -0.85
N LEU A 129 -20.43 4.33 -0.55
CA LEU A 129 -20.25 5.43 0.40
C LEU A 129 -19.87 4.97 1.82
N ASN A 130 -20.45 3.85 2.28
CA ASN A 130 -20.09 3.22 3.55
C ASN A 130 -18.60 2.85 3.60
N LEU A 131 -18.08 2.24 2.54
CA LEU A 131 -16.66 1.88 2.45
C LEU A 131 -15.76 3.12 2.39
N GLN A 132 -16.16 4.15 1.63
CA GLN A 132 -15.44 5.43 1.60
C GLN A 132 -15.38 6.08 3.00
N VAL A 133 -16.50 6.10 3.75
CA VAL A 133 -16.54 6.63 5.11
C VAL A 133 -15.62 5.84 6.04
N THR A 134 -15.62 4.52 5.94
CA THR A 134 -14.74 3.64 6.71
C THR A 134 -13.26 3.92 6.44
N ILE A 135 -12.89 4.12 5.17
CA ILE A 135 -11.53 4.48 4.76
C ILE A 135 -11.14 5.87 5.28
N ASN A 136 -12.00 6.87 5.08
CA ASN A 136 -11.77 8.24 5.56
C ASN A 136 -11.56 8.32 7.07
N ASN A 137 -12.24 7.47 7.85
CA ASN A 137 -12.08 7.42 9.30
C ASN A 137 -10.71 6.89 9.75
N VAL A 138 -10.00 6.13 8.92
CA VAL A 138 -8.68 5.58 9.25
C VAL A 138 -7.52 6.35 8.63
N VAL A 139 -7.76 7.31 7.73
CA VAL A 139 -6.71 8.14 7.10
C VAL A 139 -5.68 8.69 8.10
N PRO A 140 -6.06 9.29 9.25
CA PRO A 140 -5.06 9.78 10.21
C PRO A 140 -4.14 8.67 10.75
N ARG A 141 -4.67 7.46 10.90
CA ARG A 141 -3.91 6.28 11.35
C ARG A 141 -3.01 5.74 10.23
N ILE A 142 -3.49 5.71 8.99
CA ILE A 142 -2.70 5.34 7.82
C ILE A 142 -1.51 6.29 7.64
N VAL A 143 -1.72 7.60 7.75
CA VAL A 143 -0.64 8.61 7.72
C VAL A 143 0.36 8.38 8.86
N GLY A 144 -0.12 8.06 10.06
CA GLY A 144 0.74 7.71 11.20
C GLY A 144 1.59 6.47 10.94
N ILE A 145 0.99 5.40 10.40
CA ILE A 145 1.69 4.16 10.02
C ILE A 145 2.73 4.46 8.95
N ALA A 146 2.36 5.17 7.88
CA ALA A 146 3.25 5.54 6.79
C ALA A 146 4.46 6.36 7.28
N SER A 147 4.23 7.31 8.20
CA SER A 147 5.31 8.11 8.80
C SER A 147 6.28 7.25 9.62
N ASN A 148 5.77 6.31 10.41
CA ASN A 148 6.62 5.39 11.17
C ASN A 148 7.42 4.44 10.25
N ILE A 149 6.81 3.92 9.18
CA ILE A 149 7.52 3.11 8.20
C ILE A 149 8.63 3.92 7.50
N TYR A 150 8.32 5.16 7.09
CA TYR A 150 9.31 6.04 6.46
C TYR A 150 10.50 6.27 7.39
N GLN A 151 10.24 6.56 8.66
CA GLN A 151 11.27 6.78 9.67
C GLN A 151 12.08 5.50 9.95
N PHE A 152 11.43 4.35 10.07
CA PHE A 152 12.09 3.04 10.21
C PHE A 152 13.04 2.77 9.04
N MET A 153 12.57 2.94 7.80
CA MET A 153 13.39 2.74 6.60
C MET A 153 14.57 3.72 6.53
N LYS A 154 14.39 4.96 7.01
CA LYS A 154 15.46 5.95 7.12
C LYS A 154 16.51 5.52 8.13
N ASP A 155 16.09 5.10 9.32
CA ASP A 155 16.98 4.73 10.44
C ASP A 155 17.76 3.44 10.15
N GLU A 156 17.13 2.46 9.51
CA GLU A 156 17.77 1.22 9.05
C GLU A 156 18.61 1.42 7.76
N GLY A 157 18.64 2.64 7.20
CA GLY A 157 19.50 3.01 6.07
C GLY A 157 19.00 2.56 4.70
N TYR A 158 17.74 2.17 4.56
CA TYR A 158 17.14 1.73 3.30
C TYR A 158 17.12 2.86 2.26
N MET A 159 17.01 4.12 2.71
CA MET A 159 17.06 5.30 1.83
C MET A 159 18.44 5.55 1.19
N LYS A 160 19.45 4.73 1.49
CA LYS A 160 20.73 4.69 0.76
C LYS A 160 20.64 3.86 -0.52
N LEU A 161 19.58 3.07 -0.69
CA LEU A 161 19.27 2.35 -1.94
C LEU A 161 18.79 3.35 -3.01
N PRO A 162 18.82 2.99 -4.30
CA PRO A 162 18.20 3.79 -5.34
C PRO A 162 16.74 4.10 -5.02
N LEU A 163 16.27 5.30 -5.39
CA LEU A 163 14.89 5.76 -5.12
C LEU A 163 13.86 4.71 -5.51
N ALA A 164 13.97 4.20 -6.73
CA ALA A 164 13.07 3.18 -7.26
C ALA A 164 12.91 1.98 -6.30
N LYS A 165 14.01 1.57 -5.67
CA LYS A 165 14.03 0.35 -4.85
C LYS A 165 13.41 0.55 -3.48
N TRP A 166 13.80 1.59 -2.74
CA TRP A 166 13.21 1.80 -1.42
C TRP A 166 11.76 2.29 -1.54
N MET A 167 11.44 3.09 -2.56
CA MET A 167 10.06 3.51 -2.81
C MET A 167 9.16 2.30 -3.12
N TYR A 168 9.65 1.34 -3.91
CA TYR A 168 8.93 0.09 -4.14
C TYR A 168 8.57 -0.63 -2.83
N PHE A 169 9.51 -0.78 -1.88
CA PHE A 169 9.22 -1.41 -0.58
C PHE A 169 8.16 -0.63 0.21
N PHE A 170 8.25 0.69 0.19
CA PHE A 170 7.31 1.58 0.88
C PHE A 170 5.89 1.47 0.30
N MET A 171 5.77 1.50 -1.03
CA MET A 171 4.49 1.36 -1.72
C MET A 171 3.92 -0.07 -1.59
N TYR A 172 4.77 -1.10 -1.61
CA TYR A 172 4.33 -2.47 -1.37
C TYR A 172 3.71 -2.64 0.02
N ALA A 173 4.32 -2.05 1.05
CA ALA A 173 3.74 -2.06 2.40
C ALA A 173 2.37 -1.35 2.46
N SER A 174 2.19 -0.26 1.71
CA SER A 174 0.88 0.40 1.57
C SER A 174 -0.16 -0.53 0.93
N SER A 175 0.18 -1.15 -0.20
CA SER A 175 -0.72 -2.06 -0.90
C SER A 175 -1.09 -3.28 -0.06
N PHE A 176 -0.11 -3.85 0.65
CA PHE A 176 -0.35 -4.97 1.57
C PHE A 176 -1.22 -4.57 2.77
N LEU A 177 -1.06 -3.36 3.29
CA LEU A 177 -1.92 -2.82 4.34
C LEU A 177 -3.36 -2.64 3.84
N ALA A 178 -3.55 -2.08 2.64
CA ALA A 178 -4.85 -1.95 1.99
C ALA A 178 -5.56 -3.29 1.80
N MET A 179 -4.82 -4.31 1.34
CA MET A 179 -5.36 -5.66 1.19
C MET A 179 -5.89 -6.20 2.52
N ASN A 180 -5.08 -6.19 3.57
CA ASN A 180 -5.51 -6.71 4.87
C ASN A 180 -6.66 -5.89 5.46
N PHE A 181 -6.61 -4.56 5.30
CA PHE A 181 -7.67 -3.68 5.77
C PHE A 181 -9.00 -4.02 5.11
N LEU A 182 -9.05 -4.15 3.78
CA LEU A 182 -10.28 -4.43 3.06
C LEU A 182 -10.85 -5.81 3.38
N LEU A 183 -9.99 -6.82 3.59
CA LEU A 183 -10.42 -8.17 3.94
C LEU A 183 -11.05 -8.26 5.35
N GLU A 184 -10.88 -7.25 6.19
CA GLU A 184 -11.55 -7.13 7.48
C GLU A 184 -12.84 -6.31 7.43
N GLN A 185 -13.19 -5.73 6.26
CA GLN A 185 -14.42 -4.96 6.13
C GLN A 185 -15.57 -5.84 5.70
N ASP A 186 -16.78 -5.49 6.16
CA ASP A 186 -18.01 -6.03 5.60
C ASP A 186 -18.24 -5.37 4.23
N LEU A 187 -18.12 -6.17 3.17
CA LEU A 187 -18.31 -5.71 1.79
C LEU A 187 -19.75 -5.94 1.31
N ALA A 188 -20.66 -6.36 2.19
CA ALA A 188 -22.08 -6.45 1.89
C ALA A 188 -22.72 -5.05 1.92
N GLU A 189 -23.30 -4.69 0.77
CA GLU A 189 -24.05 -3.46 0.46
C GLU A 189 -23.22 -2.17 0.29
#